data_AF-A0A351UJG0-F1
#
_entry.id   AF-A0A351UJG0-F1
#
_cell.length_a   1.000
_cell.length_b   1.000
_cell.length_c   1.000
_cell.angle_alpha   90.00
_cell.angle_beta   90.00
_cell.angle_gamma   90.00
#
_symmetry.space_group_name_H-M   'P 1'
#
loop_
_entity.id
_entity.type
_entity.pdbx_description
1 polymer ?
#
loop_
_entity_poly.entity_id
_entity_poly.type
_entity_poly.pdbx_seq_one_letter_code
_entity_poly.pdbx_strand_id
1 'polypeptide(L)'
;MFPLIVLSAVFLFIAVRQVGGLRLQIWQVMCAGAAAVLLSGDIKPASALEAVDWDVMAFLFGMFAAGQTLELSGWLAHAKYEIFKRARTEEGLLLV
;
A
#
# COMPACT_ATOMS: atom_id res chain seq x y z
N MET A 1 -13.73 10.88 20.51
CA MET A 1 -13.55 12.00 19.54
C MET A 1 -12.09 12.12 19.09
N PHE A 2 -11.13 11.96 19.99
CA PHE A 2 -9.70 12.03 19.66
C PHE A 2 -9.26 11.12 18.49
N PRO A 3 -9.69 9.84 18.38
CA PRO A 3 -9.28 8.98 17.26
C PRO A 3 -9.80 9.46 15.90
N LEU A 4 -10.99 10.07 15.86
CA LEU A 4 -11.57 10.67 14.65
C LEU A 4 -10.78 11.90 14.18
N ILE A 5 -10.29 12.71 15.12
CA ILE A 5 -9.44 13.87 14.82
C ILE A 5 -8.12 13.39 14.23
N VAL A 6 -7.48 12.40 14.86
CA VAL A 6 -6.23 11.82 14.35
C VAL A 6 -6.45 11.21 12.97
N LEU A 7 -7.53 10.44 12.76
CA LEU A 7 -7.84 9.84 11.47
C LEU A 7 -8.04 10.91 10.38
N SER A 8 -8.78 11.97 10.68
CA SER A 8 -9.02 13.09 9.75
C SER A 8 -7.71 13.79 9.39
N ALA A 9 -6.85 14.02 10.39
CA ALA A 9 -5.53 14.61 10.18
C ALA A 9 -4.63 13.70 9.31
N VAL A 10 -4.59 12.40 9.59
CA VAL A 10 -3.82 11.41 8.80
C VAL A 10 -4.28 11.43 7.35
N PHE A 11 -5.60 11.41 7.08
CA PHE A 11 -6.11 11.48 5.72
C PHE A 11 -5.74 12.79 5.01
N LEU A 12 -5.85 13.93 5.70
CA LEU A 12 -5.42 15.22 5.18
C LEU A 12 -3.93 15.21 4.83
N PHE A 13 -3.06 14.69 5.70
CA PHE A 13 -1.62 14.60 5.45
C PHE A 13 -1.29 13.67 4.28
N ILE A 14 -1.99 12.53 4.16
CA ILE A 14 -1.84 11.61 3.01
C ILE A 14 -2.27 12.31 1.72
N ALA A 15 -3.36 13.09 1.74
CA ALA A 15 -3.85 13.81 0.57
C ALA A 15 -2.91 14.94 0.14
N VAL A 16 -2.34 15.66 1.11
CA VAL A 16 -1.41 16.77 0.85
C VAL A 16 -0.07 16.27 0.31
N ARG A 17 0.27 14.97 0.49
CA ARG A 17 1.44 14.19 -0.03
C ARG A 17 2.84 14.80 0.17
N GLN A 18 2.95 16.09 0.48
CA GLN A 18 4.16 16.86 0.57
C GLN A 18 3.90 18.10 1.44
N VAL A 19 4.64 18.22 2.54
CA VAL A 19 4.56 19.39 3.42
C VAL A 19 5.87 20.17 3.27
N GLY A 20 5.80 21.30 2.58
CA GLY A 20 6.98 22.09 2.21
C GLY A 20 7.90 21.34 1.24
N GLY A 21 9.07 20.91 1.72
CA GLY A 21 10.10 20.18 0.94
C GLY A 21 10.27 18.70 1.30
N LEU A 22 9.60 18.22 2.34
CA LEU A 22 9.68 16.82 2.77
C LEU A 22 8.57 16.00 2.08
N ARG A 23 8.98 14.99 1.31
CA ARG A 23 8.05 14.01 0.72
C ARG A 23 7.64 13.01 1.80
N LEU A 24 6.46 13.21 2.38
CA LEU A 24 5.91 12.30 3.38
C LEU A 24 5.44 11.03 2.66
N GLN A 25 6.09 9.91 2.95
CA GLN A 25 5.60 8.62 2.48
C GLN A 25 4.35 8.24 3.28
N ILE A 26 3.41 7.56 2.63
CA ILE A 26 2.12 7.18 3.23
C ILE A 26 2.34 6.44 4.56
N TRP A 27 3.32 5.54 4.62
CA TRP A 27 3.63 4.76 5.82
C TRP A 27 4.10 5.61 7.00
N GLN A 28 4.84 6.71 6.76
CA GLN A 28 5.33 7.58 7.83
C GLN A 28 4.18 8.29 8.52
N VAL A 29 3.22 8.80 7.74
CA VAL A 29 2.02 9.47 8.24
C VAL A 29 1.13 8.47 8.99
N MET A 30 0.95 7.27 8.44
CA MET A 30 0.17 6.22 9.11
C MET A 30 0.81 5.77 10.43
N CYS A 31 2.13 5.58 10.48
CA CYS A 31 2.84 5.26 11.73
C CYS A 31 2.72 6.38 12.77
N ALA A 32 2.84 7.65 12.35
CA ALA A 32 2.66 8.79 13.26
C ALA A 32 1.23 8.83 13.83
N GLY A 33 0.21 8.59 13.00
CA GLY A 33 -1.18 8.48 13.46
C GLY A 33 -1.41 7.35 14.46
N ALA A 34 -0.87 6.16 14.17
CA ALA A 34 -0.95 5.01 15.07
C ALA A 34 -0.26 5.31 16.42
N ALA A 35 0.93 5.92 16.39
CA ALA A 35 1.65 6.33 17.59
C ALA A 35 0.86 7.37 18.41
N ALA A 36 0.22 8.36 17.76
CA ALA A 36 -0.60 9.34 18.44
C ALA A 36 -1.79 8.72 19.19
N VAL A 37 -2.47 7.74 18.59
CA VAL A 37 -3.59 7.02 19.23
C VAL A 37 -3.10 6.13 20.39
N LEU A 38 -1.97 5.44 20.21
CA LEU A 38 -1.37 4.61 21.27
C LEU A 38 -0.91 5.45 22.47
N LEU A 39 -0.24 6.58 22.21
CA LEU A 39 0.25 7.49 23.27
C LEU A 39 -0.88 8.21 24.00
N SER A 40 -2.02 8.44 23.34
CA SER A 40 -3.21 9.00 23.99
C SER A 40 -3.87 8.03 24.97
N GLY A 41 -3.51 6.75 24.97
CA GLY A 41 -4.08 5.73 25.86
C GLY A 41 -5.51 5.30 25.51
N ASP A 42 -6.07 5.81 24.41
CA ASP A 42 -7.41 5.47 23.93
C ASP A 42 -7.53 3.98 23.54
N ILE A 43 -6.42 3.37 23.11
CA ILE A 43 -6.33 1.96 22.75
C ILE A 43 -5.12 1.35 23.46
N LYS A 44 -5.32 0.22 24.14
CA LYS A 44 -4.21 -0.56 24.71
C LYS A 44 -3.38 -1.20 23.60
N PRO A 45 -2.04 -1.18 23.66
CA PRO A 45 -1.19 -1.80 22.64
C PRO A 45 -1.51 -3.26 22.35
N ALA A 46 -1.90 -4.04 23.37
CA ALA A 46 -2.32 -5.43 23.20
C ALA A 46 -3.59 -5.54 22.33
N SER A 47 -4.61 -4.74 22.62
CA SER A 47 -5.85 -4.73 21.83
C SER A 47 -5.64 -4.22 20.40
N ALA A 48 -4.67 -3.32 20.19
CA ALA A 48 -4.30 -2.87 18.85
C ALA A 48 -3.64 -4.01 18.03
N LEU A 49 -2.80 -4.83 18.66
CA LEU A 49 -2.18 -6.00 18.02
C LEU A 49 -3.19 -7.12 17.75
N GLU A 50 -4.14 -7.35 18.66
CA GLU A 50 -5.23 -8.32 18.46
C GLU A 50 -6.18 -7.90 17.33
N ALA A 51 -6.31 -6.60 17.07
CA ALA A 51 -7.10 -6.08 15.95
C ALA A 51 -6.43 -6.28 14.58
N VAL A 52 -5.14 -6.64 14.54
CA VAL A 52 -4.44 -6.95 13.28
C VAL A 52 -4.75 -8.37 12.87
N ASP A 53 -5.32 -8.53 11.67
CA ASP A 53 -5.59 -9.83 11.08
C ASP A 53 -4.32 -10.43 10.47
N TRP A 54 -3.76 -11.43 11.17
CA TRP A 54 -2.54 -12.12 10.75
C TRP A 54 -2.72 -12.96 9.48
N ASP A 55 -3.92 -13.48 9.23
CA ASP A 55 -4.21 -14.28 8.04
C ASP A 55 -4.15 -13.39 6.80
N VAL A 56 -4.71 -12.18 6.88
CA VAL A 56 -4.62 -11.18 5.80
C VAL A 56 -3.17 -10.74 5.58
N MET A 57 -2.39 -10.52 6.65
CA MET A 57 -0.98 -10.14 6.52
C MET A 57 -0.17 -11.24 5.82
N ALA A 58 -0.35 -12.50 6.21
CA ALA A 58 0.31 -13.64 5.59
C ALA A 58 -0.13 -13.82 4.12
N PHE A 59 -1.42 -13.64 3.84
CA PHE A 59 -1.97 -13.69 2.49
C PHE A 59 -1.37 -12.62 1.57
N LEU A 60 -1.35 -11.36 2.01
CA LEU A 60 -0.75 -10.25 1.25
C LEU A 60 0.73 -10.50 1.01
N PHE A 61 1.47 -10.93 2.03
CA PHE A 61 2.88 -11.31 1.88
C PHE A 61 3.06 -12.41 0.84
N GLY A 62 2.25 -13.47 0.89
CA GLY A 62 2.27 -14.56 -0.09
C GLY A 62 1.99 -14.07 -1.50
N MET A 63 1.01 -13.19 -1.70
CA MET A 63 0.72 -12.59 -3.00
C MET A 63 1.88 -11.75 -3.54
N PHE A 64 2.53 -10.95 -2.68
CA PHE A 64 3.70 -10.17 -3.10
C PHE A 64 4.90 -11.05 -3.43
N ALA A 65 5.16 -12.09 -2.63
CA ALA A 65 6.24 -13.05 -2.88
C ALA A 65 6.00 -13.84 -4.17
N ALA A 66 4.77 -14.33 -4.40
CA ALA A 66 4.37 -14.97 -5.65
C ALA A 66 4.54 -14.00 -6.84
N GLY A 67 4.09 -12.75 -6.71
CA GLY A 67 4.30 -11.72 -7.72
C GLY A 67 5.78 -11.50 -8.07
N GLN A 68 6.64 -11.40 -7.06
CA GLN A 68 8.09 -11.24 -7.24
C GLN A 68 8.73 -12.44 -7.93
N THR A 69 8.34 -13.67 -7.59
CA THR A 69 8.85 -14.87 -8.27
C THR A 69 8.41 -14.95 -9.73
N LEU A 70 7.18 -14.54 -10.06
CA LEU A 70 6.70 -14.43 -11.44
C LEU A 70 7.44 -13.35 -12.25
N GLU A 71 7.82 -12.26 -11.60
CA GLU A 71 8.62 -11.19 -12.20
C GLU A 71 10.07 -11.65 -12.45
N LEU A 72 10.73 -12.21 -11.44
CA LEU A 72 12.12 -12.67 -11.51
C LEU A 72 12.32 -13.87 -12.44
N SER A 73 11.32 -14.76 -12.55
CA SER A 73 11.35 -15.88 -13.50
C SER A 73 11.18 -15.45 -14.96
N GLY A 74 10.94 -14.17 -15.24
CA GLY A 74 10.71 -13.66 -16.59
C GLY A 74 9.36 -14.10 -17.19
N TRP A 75 8.55 -14.85 -16.45
CA TRP A 75 7.24 -15.32 -16.90
C TRP A 75 6.31 -14.14 -17.20
N LEU A 76 6.34 -13.10 -16.35
CA LEU A 76 5.55 -11.89 -16.58
C LEU A 76 5.98 -11.15 -17.86
N ALA A 77 7.27 -11.18 -18.20
CA ALA A 77 7.78 -10.59 -19.44
C ALA A 77 7.36 -11.40 -20.67
N HIS A 78 7.39 -12.73 -20.57
CA HIS A 78 6.93 -13.63 -21.65
C HIS A 78 5.41 -13.52 -21.87
N ALA A 79 4.63 -13.48 -20.80
CA ALA A 79 3.18 -13.29 -20.88
C ALA A 79 2.81 -11.93 -21.48
N LYS A 80 3.50 -10.85 -21.07
CA LYS A 80 3.36 -9.52 -21.69
C LYS A 80 3.68 -9.60 -23.19
N TYR A 81 4.81 -10.20 -23.57
CA TYR A 81 5.20 -10.32 -24.97
C TYR A 81 4.18 -11.11 -25.81
N GLU A 82 3.65 -12.21 -25.29
CA GLU A 82 2.62 -13.02 -25.98
C GLU A 82 1.29 -12.27 -26.16
N ILE A 83 0.89 -11.46 -25.19
CA ILE A 83 -0.31 -10.61 -25.28
C ILE A 83 -0.06 -9.48 -26.29
N PHE A 84 1.10 -8.81 -26.21
CA PHE A 84 1.44 -7.68 -27.07
C PHE A 84 1.82 -8.06 -28.50
N LYS A 85 2.33 -9.29 -28.77
CA LYS A 85 2.63 -9.72 -30.15
C LYS A 85 1.37 -9.83 -31.03
N ARG A 86 0.18 -9.89 -30.42
CA ARG A 86 -1.11 -9.82 -31.14
C ARG A 86 -1.44 -8.41 -31.61
N ALA A 87 -0.87 -7.37 -31.01
CA ALA A 87 -0.99 -5.99 -31.47
C ALA A 87 0.07 -5.74 -32.56
N ARG A 88 -0.34 -5.81 -33.83
CA ARG A 88 0.56 -5.72 -34.98
C ARG A 88 0.88 -4.27 -35.41
N THR A 89 0.35 -3.25 -34.72
CA THR A 89 0.48 -1.83 -35.08
C THR A 89 0.48 -0.93 -33.83
N GLU A 90 1.21 0.19 -33.86
CA GLU A 90 1.37 1.14 -32.74
C GLU A 90 0.03 1.72 -32.24
N GLU A 91 -0.95 1.90 -33.13
CA GLU A 91 -2.31 2.34 -32.78
C GLU A 91 -3.11 1.28 -32.00
N GLY A 92 -2.82 -0.02 -32.21
CA GLY A 92 -3.43 -1.13 -31.46
C GLY A 92 -2.86 -1.32 -30.06
N LEU A 93 -1.70 -0.71 -29.76
CA LEU A 93 -1.08 -0.68 -28.44
C LEU A 93 -1.64 0.40 -27.52
N LEU A 94 -2.26 1.45 -28.08
CA LEU A 94 -2.87 2.56 -27.32
C LEU A 94 -4.35 2.33 -26.99
N LEU A 95 -5.00 1.37 -27.66
CA LEU A 95 -6.43 1.05 -27.53
C LEU A 95 -6.72 -0.24 -26.74
N VAL A 96 -5.70 -0.97 -26.30
CA VAL A 96 -5.80 -2.15 -25.40
C VAL A 96 -5.30 -1.77 -24.02
#